data_AF-A0A535QRT7-F1
#
_entry.id   AF-A0A535QRT7-F1
#
_cell.length_a   1.000
_cell.length_b   1.000
_cell.length_c   1.000
_cell.angle_alpha   90.00
_cell.angle_beta   90.00
_cell.angle_gamma   90.00
#
_symmetry.space_group_name_H-M   'P 1'
#
loop_
_entity.id
_entity.type
_entity.pdbx_description
1 polymer ?
#
loop_
_entity_poly.entity_id
_entity_poly.type
_entity_poly.pdbx_seq_one_letter_code
_entity_poly.pdbx_strand_id
1 'polypeptide(L)'
;INTCDYVCFLAPGGCLAYFGLPDEATAYFNQSDFADIYNALEPTDTDPDIPKKAEARFKQSSQYKQYVALPRSQMPPPQPGTGNSKPVQGNPWKQFRLLSARYLELLKNDRVNLLVLLLQAPIVAAILMLLIQFMLKPTVFTAQVLPITAEQVLFIMSFVAVLLGCNNSAREIVKEIQIYRRERMVNLGIMPYLFSKVLVLGVLCLLQCAILVIAVNVISPFPRTVLMPPPLEIYVSLALTSLVGLMIGLMISSLTANSDQANSIIPVILIFQILFSGVIFKLAGFGEVFGGLFAMRWSMIGMGSSVGLTAVPMGYDPQDSSFPYVHDARHVLGAWFALLVMIVIFGALTAFFLKRKDRLGR
;
A
#
# COMPACT_ATOMS: atom_id res chain seq x y z
N ILE A 1 -28.93 0.91 32.13
CA ILE A 1 -30.23 1.07 31.44
C ILE A 1 -31.05 2.20 32.09
N ASN A 2 -30.98 2.39 33.41
CA ASN A 2 -31.60 3.53 34.14
C ASN A 2 -30.99 4.92 33.87
N THR A 3 -30.25 5.08 32.78
CA THR A 3 -29.56 6.33 32.37
C THR A 3 -29.86 6.70 30.92
N CYS A 4 -30.71 5.90 30.24
CA CYS A 4 -31.08 6.08 28.86
C CYS A 4 -32.40 6.84 28.77
N ASP A 5 -32.50 7.84 27.89
CA ASP A 5 -33.75 8.56 27.64
C ASP A 5 -34.79 7.69 26.91
N TYR A 6 -34.32 6.78 26.04
CA TYR A 6 -35.16 5.85 25.29
C TYR A 6 -34.49 4.48 25.16
N VAL A 7 -35.30 3.43 25.01
CA VAL A 7 -34.86 2.07 24.71
C VAL A 7 -35.54 1.58 23.44
N CYS A 8 -34.78 0.88 22.60
CA CYS A 8 -35.25 0.25 21.37
C CYS A 8 -34.96 -1.26 21.43
N PHE A 9 -36.00 -2.10 21.32
CA PHE A 9 -35.86 -3.55 21.21
C PHE A 9 -36.08 -4.00 19.77
N LEU A 10 -35.07 -4.67 19.22
CA LEU A 10 -35.09 -5.29 17.90
C LEU A 10 -35.05 -6.81 18.06
N ALA A 11 -36.08 -7.49 17.57
CA ALA A 11 -36.10 -8.94 17.51
C ALA A 11 -35.29 -9.46 16.30
N PRO A 12 -34.87 -10.74 16.30
CA PRO A 12 -34.13 -11.33 15.19
C PRO A 12 -34.79 -11.09 13.83
N GLY A 13 -33.97 -10.79 12.82
CA GLY A 13 -34.45 -10.34 11.51
C GLY A 13 -34.71 -8.83 11.40
N GLY A 14 -34.36 -8.04 12.42
CA GLY A 14 -34.48 -6.58 12.39
C GLY A 14 -35.90 -6.06 12.64
N CYS A 15 -36.76 -6.88 13.25
CA CYS A 15 -38.15 -6.55 13.54
C CYS A 15 -38.24 -5.62 14.76
N LEU A 16 -38.82 -4.43 14.63
CA LEU A 16 -38.95 -3.47 15.74
C LEU A 16 -40.05 -3.92 16.71
N ALA A 17 -39.64 -4.40 17.89
CA ALA A 17 -40.53 -4.93 18.91
C ALA A 17 -40.98 -3.88 19.94
N TYR A 18 -40.18 -2.86 20.21
CA TYR A 18 -40.53 -1.75 21.10
C TYR A 18 -39.60 -0.53 20.91
N PHE A 19 -40.14 0.67 21.09
CA PHE A 19 -39.40 1.92 21.22
C PHE A 19 -40.14 2.87 22.18
N GLY A 20 -39.46 3.36 23.22
CA GLY A 20 -40.08 4.20 24.25
C GLY A 20 -39.20 4.37 25.49
N LEU A 21 -39.79 4.82 26.60
CA LEU A 21 -39.11 4.99 27.89
C LEU A 21 -38.68 3.63 28.47
N PRO A 22 -37.52 3.53 29.15
CA PRO A 22 -37.07 2.29 29.78
C PRO A 22 -38.10 1.71 30.77
N ASP A 23 -38.72 2.57 31.59
CA ASP A 23 -39.66 2.16 32.65
C ASP A 23 -40.97 1.61 32.08
N GLU A 24 -41.35 2.04 30.87
CA GLU A 24 -42.54 1.57 30.17
C GLU A 24 -42.30 0.25 29.44
N ALA A 25 -41.04 -0.14 29.21
CA ALA A 25 -40.70 -1.35 28.45
C ALA A 25 -41.01 -2.63 29.23
N THR A 26 -40.64 -2.69 30.52
CA THR A 26 -40.94 -3.82 31.41
C THR A 26 -42.46 -4.01 31.57
N ALA A 27 -43.19 -2.90 31.70
CA ALA A 27 -44.65 -2.90 31.74
C ALA A 27 -45.28 -3.37 30.41
N TYR A 28 -44.73 -2.97 29.26
CA TYR A 28 -45.25 -3.37 27.95
C TYR A 28 -45.07 -4.87 27.66
N PHE A 29 -43.90 -5.42 27.99
CA PHE A 29 -43.62 -6.84 27.81
C PHE A 29 -44.15 -7.72 28.95
N ASN A 30 -44.63 -7.12 30.04
CA ASN A 30 -45.06 -7.80 31.27
C ASN A 30 -43.94 -8.70 31.84
N GLN A 31 -42.72 -8.16 31.85
CA GLN A 31 -41.53 -8.84 32.36
C GLN A 31 -40.91 -8.06 33.50
N SER A 32 -40.34 -8.77 34.47
CA SER A 32 -39.66 -8.19 35.62
C SER A 32 -38.29 -7.61 35.29
N ASP A 33 -37.59 -8.18 34.30
CA ASP A 33 -36.26 -7.76 33.91
C ASP A 33 -36.10 -7.66 32.38
N PHE A 34 -35.15 -6.83 31.95
CA PHE A 34 -34.80 -6.63 30.56
C PHE A 34 -34.21 -7.88 29.91
N ALA A 35 -33.54 -8.75 30.68
CA ALA A 35 -33.04 -10.03 30.18
C ALA A 35 -34.19 -10.94 29.69
N ASP A 36 -35.32 -10.95 30.40
CA ASP A 36 -36.49 -11.76 30.06
C ASP A 36 -37.17 -11.28 28.78
N ILE A 37 -37.05 -9.99 28.46
CA ILE A 37 -37.56 -9.42 27.20
C ILE A 37 -36.80 -10.00 26.01
N TYR A 38 -35.49 -10.21 26.11
CA TYR A 38 -34.71 -10.82 25.03
C TYR A 38 -35.11 -12.28 24.80
N ASN A 39 -35.25 -13.05 25.88
CA ASN A 39 -35.72 -14.44 25.80
C ASN A 39 -37.12 -14.54 25.18
N ALA A 40 -38.01 -13.60 25.49
CA ALA A 40 -39.37 -13.56 24.93
C ALA A 40 -39.43 -13.16 23.44
N LEU A 41 -38.35 -12.59 22.89
CA LEU A 41 -38.25 -12.16 21.49
C LEU A 41 -37.45 -13.14 20.62
N GLU A 42 -36.85 -14.18 21.21
CA GLU A 42 -36.14 -15.22 20.48
C GLU A 42 -37.13 -16.19 19.79
N PRO A 43 -36.96 -16.48 18.49
CA PRO A 43 -37.74 -17.51 17.81
C PRO A 43 -37.49 -18.87 18.46
N THR A 44 -38.57 -19.61 18.73
CA THR A 44 -38.51 -20.98 19.25
C THR A 44 -38.89 -21.97 18.14
N ASP A 45 -38.46 -23.23 18.22
CA ASP A 45 -38.80 -24.27 17.23
C ASP A 45 -40.32 -24.46 17.06
N THR A 46 -41.10 -24.11 18.07
CA THR A 46 -42.57 -24.15 18.09
C THR A 46 -43.25 -22.89 17.56
N ASP A 47 -42.57 -21.75 17.54
CA ASP A 47 -43.11 -20.47 17.02
C ASP A 47 -41.98 -19.61 16.40
N PRO A 48 -41.65 -19.85 15.13
CA PRO A 48 -40.59 -19.10 14.44
C PRO A 48 -40.99 -17.65 14.12
N ASP A 49 -42.28 -17.30 14.20
CA ASP A 49 -42.79 -15.97 13.83
C ASP A 49 -42.92 -15.00 15.03
N ILE A 50 -42.41 -15.36 16.21
CA ILE A 50 -42.33 -14.49 17.40
C ILE A 50 -41.83 -13.07 17.05
N PRO A 51 -40.74 -12.88 16.27
CA PRO A 51 -40.26 -11.54 15.91
C PRO A 51 -41.28 -10.71 15.13
N LYS A 52 -41.99 -11.32 14.17
CA LYS A 52 -43.00 -10.63 13.35
C LYS A 52 -44.26 -10.33 14.14
N LYS A 53 -44.68 -11.25 15.02
CA LYS A 53 -45.81 -11.04 15.93
C LYS A 53 -45.52 -9.90 16.91
N ALA A 54 -44.30 -9.83 17.43
CA ALA A 54 -43.87 -8.74 18.31
C ALA A 54 -43.91 -7.39 17.58
N GLU A 55 -43.44 -7.33 16.32
CA GLU A 55 -43.53 -6.12 15.49
C GLU A 55 -44.99 -5.71 15.23
N ALA A 56 -45.85 -6.67 14.89
CA ALA A 56 -47.27 -6.41 14.65
C ALA A 56 -47.99 -5.90 15.92
N ARG A 57 -47.70 -6.52 17.07
CA ARG A 57 -48.19 -6.09 18.39
C ARG A 57 -47.74 -4.66 18.71
N PHE A 58 -46.48 -4.34 18.44
CA PHE A 58 -45.97 -2.99 18.66
C PHE A 58 -46.66 -1.97 17.78
N LYS A 59 -46.82 -2.21 16.48
CA LYS A 59 -47.54 -1.29 15.56
C LYS A 59 -48.96 -0.95 16.02
N GLN A 60 -49.61 -1.83 16.78
CA GLN A 60 -50.96 -1.63 17.31
C GLN A 60 -50.98 -0.96 18.69
N SER A 61 -49.84 -0.83 19.36
CA SER A 61 -49.77 -0.35 20.75
C SER A 61 -49.93 1.17 20.87
N SER A 62 -50.30 1.63 22.06
CA SER A 62 -50.32 3.06 22.39
C SER A 62 -48.92 3.66 22.35
N GLN A 63 -47.89 2.90 22.75
CA GLN A 63 -46.49 3.33 22.73
C GLN A 63 -46.00 3.61 21.31
N TYR A 64 -46.39 2.79 20.31
CA TYR A 64 -46.05 3.07 18.91
C TYR A 64 -46.70 4.36 18.41
N LYS A 65 -47.96 4.62 18.80
CA LYS A 65 -48.62 5.88 18.45
C LYS A 65 -47.89 7.08 19.05
N GLN A 66 -47.49 6.98 20.30
CA GLN A 66 -46.84 8.05 21.06
C GLN A 66 -45.41 8.33 20.61
N TYR A 67 -44.56 7.31 20.47
CA TYR A 67 -43.13 7.47 20.24
C TYR A 67 -42.72 7.36 18.77
N VAL A 68 -43.57 6.80 17.90
CA VAL A 68 -43.23 6.60 16.48
C VAL A 68 -44.20 7.35 15.57
N ALA A 69 -45.51 7.10 15.67
CA ALA A 69 -46.47 7.64 14.70
C ALA A 69 -46.66 9.16 14.83
N LEU A 70 -46.84 9.67 16.06
CA LEU A 70 -47.03 11.11 16.31
C LEU A 70 -45.79 11.94 15.96
N PRO A 71 -44.57 11.60 16.40
CA PRO A 71 -43.37 12.34 16.00
C PRO A 71 -43.17 12.31 14.49
N ARG A 72 -43.44 11.17 13.85
CA ARG A 72 -43.30 11.01 12.39
C ARG A 72 -44.33 11.81 11.60
N SER A 73 -45.55 11.99 12.10
CA SER A 73 -46.57 12.82 11.44
C SER A 73 -46.34 14.31 11.65
N GLN A 74 -45.66 14.70 12.72
CA GLN A 74 -45.26 16.07 13.02
C GLN A 74 -43.94 16.46 12.33
N MET A 75 -43.16 15.49 11.84
CA MET A 75 -42.00 15.79 11.02
C MET A 75 -42.45 16.48 9.73
N PRO A 76 -41.86 17.63 9.37
CA PRO A 76 -42.12 18.23 8.08
C PRO A 76 -41.87 17.20 6.97
N PRO A 77 -42.69 17.16 5.89
CA PRO A 77 -42.41 16.30 4.76
C PRO A 77 -40.96 16.52 4.33
N PRO A 78 -40.18 15.46 4.04
CA PRO A 78 -38.77 15.59 3.71
C PRO A 78 -38.66 16.55 2.53
N GLN A 79 -38.22 17.78 2.81
CA GLN A 79 -37.98 18.76 1.77
C GLN A 79 -36.92 18.16 0.83
N PRO A 80 -37.17 18.09 -0.49
CA PRO A 80 -36.13 17.72 -1.42
C PRO A 80 -35.04 18.81 -1.36
N GLY A 81 -33.98 18.58 -0.58
CA GLY A 81 -32.73 19.35 -0.70
C GLY A 81 -32.19 20.12 0.50
N THR A 82 -32.69 20.01 1.74
CA THR A 82 -32.11 20.76 2.89
C THR A 82 -31.34 19.92 3.91
N GLY A 83 -31.31 18.59 3.78
CA GLY A 83 -30.35 17.71 4.44
C GLY A 83 -28.95 17.82 3.82
N ASN A 84 -28.43 19.04 3.69
CA ASN A 84 -27.16 19.34 3.06
C ASN A 84 -26.03 19.44 4.09
N SER A 85 -26.08 18.66 5.18
CA SER A 85 -24.85 18.35 5.91
C SER A 85 -24.06 17.37 5.03
N LYS A 86 -23.46 17.89 3.95
CA LYS A 86 -22.30 17.22 3.36
C LYS A 86 -21.41 16.86 4.55
N PRO A 87 -21.10 15.57 4.78
CA PRO A 87 -20.28 15.19 5.91
C PRO A 87 -19.03 16.06 5.85
N VAL A 88 -18.76 16.85 6.90
CA VAL A 88 -17.71 17.87 6.90
C VAL A 88 -16.38 17.18 6.63
N GLN A 89 -15.99 17.14 5.34
CA GLN A 89 -14.73 16.54 4.92
C GLN A 89 -13.64 17.40 5.53
N GLY A 90 -12.95 16.82 6.51
CA GLY A 90 -11.80 17.45 7.13
C GLY A 90 -10.79 17.83 6.04
N ASN A 91 -10.11 18.95 6.23
CA ASN A 91 -9.13 19.42 5.25
C ASN A 91 -8.10 18.31 4.94
N PRO A 92 -7.96 17.88 3.67
CA PRO A 92 -7.11 16.75 3.28
C PRO A 92 -5.64 16.96 3.64
N TRP A 93 -5.16 18.19 3.63
CA TRP A 93 -3.79 18.52 4.05
C TRP A 93 -3.59 18.37 5.56
N LYS A 94 -4.57 18.76 6.37
CA LYS A 94 -4.53 18.56 7.82
C LYS A 94 -4.56 17.07 8.15
N GLN A 95 -5.40 16.30 7.45
CA GLN A 95 -5.44 14.84 7.58
C GLN A 95 -4.08 14.23 7.23
N PHE A 96 -3.53 14.55 6.06
CA PHE A 96 -2.23 14.03 5.60
C PHE A 96 -1.10 14.29 6.60
N ARG A 97 -0.99 15.52 7.13
CA ARG A 97 0.03 15.86 8.12
C ARG A 97 -0.17 15.07 9.42
N LEU A 98 -1.41 14.94 9.89
CA LEU A 98 -1.72 14.19 11.12
C LEU A 98 -1.42 12.70 10.95
N LEU A 99 -1.86 12.09 9.85
CA LEU A 99 -1.61 10.69 9.49
C LEU A 99 -0.11 10.42 9.39
N SER A 100 0.64 11.31 8.74
CA SER A 100 2.11 11.18 8.61
C SER A 100 2.80 11.27 9.97
N ALA A 101 2.40 12.22 10.82
CA ALA A 101 2.96 12.37 12.18
C ALA A 101 2.68 11.13 13.04
N ARG A 102 1.43 10.66 13.07
CA ARG A 102 1.03 9.46 13.79
C ARG A 102 1.77 8.23 13.28
N TYR A 103 1.92 8.11 11.96
CA TYR A 103 2.62 6.97 11.37
C TYR A 103 4.11 6.97 11.72
N LEU A 104 4.77 8.13 11.70
CA LEU A 104 6.14 8.28 12.18
C LEU A 104 6.28 7.93 13.67
N GLU A 105 5.33 8.32 14.50
CA GLU A 105 5.33 8.00 15.93
C GLU A 105 5.17 6.50 16.19
N LEU A 106 4.23 5.86 15.49
CA LEU A 106 4.06 4.40 15.52
C LEU A 106 5.34 3.68 15.12
N LEU A 107 5.98 4.13 14.04
CA LEU A 107 7.22 3.54 13.55
C LEU A 107 8.38 3.73 14.55
N LYS A 108 8.49 4.90 15.18
CA LYS A 108 9.51 5.17 16.21
C LYS A 108 9.31 4.35 17.48
N ASN A 109 8.06 4.11 17.85
CA ASN A 109 7.73 3.33 19.05
C ASN A 109 7.93 1.84 18.83
N ASP A 110 7.75 1.33 17.61
CA ASP A 110 8.12 -0.03 17.22
C ASP A 110 9.63 -0.14 16.94
N ARG A 111 10.44 -0.06 18.01
CA ARG A 111 11.91 -0.01 17.93
C ARG A 111 12.51 -1.20 17.21
N VAL A 112 11.94 -2.40 17.39
CA VAL A 112 12.45 -3.62 16.74
C VAL A 112 12.20 -3.56 15.24
N ASN A 113 10.98 -3.21 14.80
CA ASN A 113 10.68 -3.05 13.38
C ASN A 113 11.51 -1.92 12.76
N LEU A 114 11.65 -0.78 13.45
CA LEU A 114 12.48 0.33 12.98
C LEU A 114 13.94 -0.10 12.82
N LEU A 115 14.50 -0.83 13.80
CA LEU A 115 15.88 -1.31 13.74
C LEU A 115 16.07 -2.28 12.57
N VAL A 116 15.12 -3.19 12.33
CA VAL A 116 15.14 -4.09 11.16
C VAL A 116 15.07 -3.31 9.85
N LEU A 117 14.17 -2.32 9.74
CA LEU A 117 14.02 -1.45 8.57
C LEU A 117 15.26 -0.59 8.30
N LEU A 118 15.96 -0.14 9.35
CA LEU A 118 17.17 0.66 9.21
C LEU A 118 18.41 -0.19 8.92
N LEU A 119 18.52 -1.40 9.49
CA LEU A 119 19.69 -2.27 9.33
C LEU A 119 19.70 -3.06 8.02
N GLN A 120 18.55 -3.33 7.39
CA GLN A 120 18.54 -4.12 6.17
C GLN A 120 19.43 -3.52 5.06
N ALA A 121 19.45 -2.20 4.87
CA ALA A 121 20.26 -1.57 3.82
C ALA A 121 21.76 -1.57 4.15
N PRO A 122 22.22 -1.19 5.36
CA PRO A 122 23.61 -1.37 5.79
C PRO A 122 24.10 -2.82 5.69
N ILE A 123 23.27 -3.80 6.09
CA ILE A 123 23.65 -5.22 6.00
C ILE A 123 23.83 -5.63 4.54
N VAL A 124 22.87 -5.30 3.67
CA VAL A 124 22.97 -5.64 2.24
C VAL A 124 24.14 -4.89 1.58
N ALA A 125 24.36 -3.62 1.92
CA ALA A 125 25.49 -2.84 1.44
C ALA A 125 26.83 -3.45 1.89
N ALA A 126 26.94 -3.91 3.14
CA ALA A 126 28.12 -4.59 3.64
C ALA A 126 28.39 -5.90 2.89
N ILE A 127 27.35 -6.71 2.65
CA ILE A 127 27.47 -7.95 1.87
C ILE A 127 27.92 -7.64 0.44
N LEU A 128 27.33 -6.64 -0.21
CA LEU A 128 27.70 -6.24 -1.57
C LEU A 128 29.14 -5.71 -1.64
N MET A 129 29.56 -4.92 -0.64
CA MET A 129 30.95 -4.48 -0.49
C MET A 129 31.92 -5.65 -0.36
N LEU A 130 31.61 -6.65 0.49
CA LEU A 130 32.44 -7.86 0.61
C LEU A 130 32.51 -8.64 -0.71
N LEU A 131 31.38 -8.78 -1.41
CA LEU A 131 31.33 -9.45 -2.70
C LEU A 131 32.23 -8.73 -3.72
N ILE A 132 32.15 -7.40 -3.80
CA ILE A 132 33.01 -6.62 -4.70
C ILE A 132 34.49 -6.78 -4.32
N GLN A 133 34.81 -6.63 -3.03
CA GLN A 133 36.19 -6.68 -2.53
C GLN A 133 36.86 -8.04 -2.81
N PHE A 134 36.15 -9.14 -2.55
CA PHE A 134 36.74 -10.48 -2.57
C PHE A 134 36.50 -11.26 -3.87
N MET A 135 35.39 -11.02 -4.59
CA MET A 135 35.04 -11.79 -5.79
C MET A 135 35.25 -11.00 -7.08
N LEU A 136 34.81 -9.74 -7.14
CA LEU A 136 34.79 -8.95 -8.39
C LEU A 136 36.00 -8.02 -8.56
N LYS A 137 36.77 -7.80 -7.49
CA LYS A 137 37.85 -6.81 -7.32
C LYS A 137 37.34 -5.36 -7.34
N PRO A 138 37.90 -4.44 -6.53
CA PRO A 138 37.44 -3.05 -6.41
C PRO A 138 37.60 -2.18 -7.67
N THR A 139 38.04 -2.76 -8.79
CA THR A 139 38.16 -2.10 -10.09
C THR A 139 37.01 -2.41 -11.04
N VAL A 140 35.86 -2.89 -10.54
CA VAL A 140 34.70 -3.28 -11.37
C VAL A 140 34.31 -2.20 -12.37
N PHE A 141 34.30 -0.94 -11.94
CA PHE A 141 33.87 0.20 -12.76
C PHE A 141 35.01 0.96 -13.44
N THR A 142 36.27 0.63 -13.13
CA THR A 142 37.46 1.37 -13.58
C THR A 142 38.38 0.54 -14.48
N ALA A 143 38.36 -0.79 -14.35
CA ALA A 143 39.09 -1.67 -15.24
C ALA A 143 38.31 -1.81 -16.55
N GLN A 144 38.92 -1.37 -17.66
CA GLN A 144 38.41 -1.52 -19.03
C GLN A 144 38.22 -2.99 -19.48
N VAL A 145 38.38 -3.96 -18.57
CA VAL A 145 38.68 -5.36 -18.91
C VAL A 145 37.45 -6.28 -18.83
N LEU A 146 36.40 -5.97 -18.04
CA LEU A 146 35.17 -6.80 -18.00
C LEU A 146 33.87 -5.97 -17.81
N PRO A 147 33.14 -5.59 -18.88
CA PRO A 147 31.83 -4.92 -18.75
C PRO A 147 30.77 -5.78 -18.01
N ILE A 148 30.93 -7.11 -18.04
CA ILE A 148 30.01 -8.07 -17.42
C ILE A 148 29.98 -7.93 -15.88
N THR A 149 31.10 -7.62 -15.24
CA THR A 149 31.15 -7.50 -13.77
C THR A 149 30.45 -6.22 -13.28
N ALA A 150 30.58 -5.12 -14.02
CA ALA A 150 29.87 -3.88 -13.74
C ALA A 150 28.34 -4.03 -13.93
N GLU A 151 27.92 -4.73 -14.99
CA GLU A 151 26.52 -5.06 -15.21
C GLU A 151 25.94 -5.89 -14.06
N GLN A 152 26.67 -6.88 -13.56
CA GLN A 152 26.26 -7.69 -12.41
C GLN A 152 26.07 -6.86 -11.13
N VAL A 153 26.98 -5.93 -10.83
CA VAL A 153 26.84 -5.05 -9.65
C VAL A 153 25.60 -4.17 -9.77
N LEU A 154 25.39 -3.52 -10.92
CA LEU A 154 24.22 -2.67 -11.15
C LEU A 154 22.92 -3.48 -11.10
N PHE A 155 22.93 -4.71 -11.63
CA PHE A 155 21.81 -5.64 -11.54
C PHE A 155 21.46 -5.99 -10.09
N ILE A 156 22.46 -6.34 -9.27
CA ILE A 156 22.25 -6.62 -7.85
C ILE A 156 21.74 -5.37 -7.12
N MET A 157 22.29 -4.19 -7.39
CA MET A 157 21.80 -2.93 -6.81
C MET A 157 20.34 -2.68 -7.18
N SER A 158 19.97 -2.86 -8.45
CA SER A 158 18.59 -2.71 -8.92
C SER A 158 17.65 -3.70 -8.23
N PHE A 159 18.06 -4.96 -8.10
CA PHE A 159 17.28 -5.99 -7.42
C PHE A 159 17.04 -5.63 -5.96
N VAL A 160 18.11 -5.25 -5.25
CA VAL A 160 18.05 -4.82 -3.85
C VAL A 160 17.13 -3.61 -3.69
N ALA A 161 17.19 -2.63 -4.59
CA ALA A 161 16.34 -1.45 -4.52
C ALA A 161 14.84 -1.79 -4.59
N VAL A 162 14.45 -2.66 -5.54
CA VAL A 162 13.06 -3.13 -5.64
C VAL A 162 12.68 -3.95 -4.41
N LEU A 163 13.54 -4.87 -3.96
CA LEU A 163 13.32 -5.71 -2.78
C LEU A 163 13.08 -4.88 -1.52
N LEU A 164 13.92 -3.88 -1.26
CA LEU A 164 13.80 -2.99 -0.10
C LEU A 164 12.48 -2.20 -0.16
N GLY A 165 12.13 -1.64 -1.32
CA GLY A 165 10.85 -0.94 -1.52
C GLY A 165 9.64 -1.84 -1.23
N CYS A 166 9.63 -3.04 -1.79
CA CYS A 166 8.58 -4.04 -1.57
C CYS A 166 8.48 -4.43 -0.08
N ASN A 167 9.60 -4.77 0.55
CA ASN A 167 9.64 -5.20 1.95
C ASN A 167 9.15 -4.11 2.92
N ASN A 168 9.48 -2.85 2.65
CA ASN A 168 9.07 -1.71 3.48
C ASN A 168 7.56 -1.49 3.48
N SER A 169 6.85 -1.91 2.42
CA SER A 169 5.46 -1.48 2.16
C SER A 169 4.46 -2.62 2.05
N ALA A 170 4.88 -3.85 1.77
CA ALA A 170 4.00 -4.99 1.49
C ALA A 170 3.03 -5.34 2.62
N ARG A 171 3.39 -5.06 3.88
CA ARG A 171 2.54 -5.35 5.03
C ARG A 171 1.81 -4.13 5.57
N GLU A 172 2.05 -2.95 4.99
CA GLU A 172 1.73 -1.71 5.67
C GLU A 172 0.23 -1.41 5.74
N ILE A 173 -0.51 -1.67 4.67
CA ILE A 173 -1.96 -1.46 4.61
C ILE A 173 -2.70 -2.61 5.30
N VAL A 174 -2.27 -3.85 5.06
CA VAL A 174 -2.95 -5.04 5.58
C VAL A 174 -2.89 -5.14 7.10
N LYS A 175 -1.80 -4.68 7.73
CA LYS A 175 -1.64 -4.67 9.21
C LYS A 175 -2.66 -3.78 9.90
N GLU A 176 -3.02 -2.65 9.30
CA GLU A 176 -3.87 -1.63 9.93
C GLU A 176 -5.25 -1.52 9.30
N ILE A 177 -5.63 -2.49 8.45
CA ILE A 177 -6.87 -2.43 7.66
C ILE A 177 -8.11 -2.21 8.54
N GLN A 178 -8.13 -2.75 9.77
CA GLN A 178 -9.23 -2.58 10.72
C GLN A 178 -9.31 -1.15 11.26
N ILE A 179 -8.17 -0.49 11.49
CA ILE A 179 -8.08 0.91 11.92
C ILE A 179 -8.54 1.80 10.76
N TYR A 180 -8.02 1.55 9.56
CA TYR A 180 -8.40 2.27 8.35
C TYR A 180 -9.93 2.22 8.11
N ARG A 181 -10.58 1.05 8.24
CA ARG A 181 -12.04 0.92 8.09
C ARG A 181 -12.83 1.75 9.09
N ARG A 182 -12.41 1.75 10.36
CA ARG A 182 -13.07 2.54 11.41
C ARG A 182 -12.98 4.03 11.13
N GLU A 183 -11.81 4.51 10.72
CA GLU A 183 -11.60 5.93 10.41
C GLU A 183 -12.31 6.35 9.10
N ARG A 184 -12.44 5.41 8.16
CA ARG A 184 -13.16 5.61 6.90
C ARG A 184 -14.67 5.78 7.07
N MET A 185 -15.28 5.15 8.08
CA MET A 185 -16.70 5.35 8.43
C MET A 185 -17.01 6.77 8.93
N VAL A 186 -16.00 7.49 9.43
CA VAL A 186 -16.17 8.86 9.93
C VAL A 186 -15.92 9.88 8.82
N ASN A 187 -14.67 10.04 8.34
CA ASN A 187 -14.36 10.90 7.18
C ASN A 187 -12.91 10.83 6.64
N LEU A 188 -12.22 9.69 6.78
CA LEU A 188 -10.83 9.56 6.30
C LEU A 188 -10.77 9.53 4.76
N GLY A 189 -9.97 10.39 4.12
CA GLY A 189 -9.73 10.31 2.67
C GLY A 189 -8.69 9.26 2.25
N ILE A 190 -8.92 8.55 1.13
CA ILE A 190 -7.97 7.56 0.58
C ILE A 190 -6.64 8.22 0.18
N MET A 191 -6.69 9.40 -0.44
CA MET A 191 -5.48 10.07 -0.94
C MET A 191 -4.59 10.58 0.21
N PRO A 192 -5.09 11.32 1.23
CA PRO A 192 -4.29 11.69 2.40
C PRO A 192 -3.66 10.49 3.10
N TYR A 193 -4.40 9.38 3.20
CA TYR A 193 -3.92 8.13 3.76
C TYR A 193 -2.75 7.55 2.92
N LEU A 194 -2.95 7.31 1.63
CA LEU A 194 -1.93 6.76 0.75
C LEU A 194 -0.67 7.62 0.68
N PHE A 195 -0.83 8.94 0.50
CA PHE A 195 0.32 9.84 0.47
C PHE A 195 1.09 9.84 1.78
N SER A 196 0.42 9.69 2.93
CA SER A 196 1.12 9.61 4.22
C SER A 196 2.05 8.38 4.31
N LYS A 197 1.59 7.23 3.80
CA LYS A 197 2.40 6.00 3.69
C LYS A 197 3.54 6.18 2.69
N VAL A 198 3.24 6.70 1.51
CA VAL A 198 4.24 6.93 0.45
C VAL A 198 5.32 7.90 0.91
N LEU A 199 4.99 8.98 1.61
CA LEU A 199 5.98 9.94 2.10
C LEU A 199 6.89 9.31 3.14
N VAL A 200 6.33 8.70 4.19
CA VAL A 200 7.13 8.19 5.30
C VAL A 200 7.99 7.01 4.88
N LEU A 201 7.42 6.04 4.18
CA LEU A 201 8.18 4.89 3.69
C LEU A 201 9.09 5.28 2.51
N GLY A 202 8.70 6.24 1.68
CA GLY A 202 9.51 6.76 0.60
C GLY A 202 10.81 7.39 1.11
N VAL A 203 10.74 8.21 2.18
CA VAL A 203 11.95 8.76 2.83
C VAL A 203 12.88 7.64 3.30
N LEU A 204 12.36 6.55 3.86
CA LEU A 204 13.17 5.40 4.25
C LEU A 204 13.83 4.74 3.03
N CYS A 205 13.09 4.49 1.94
CA CYS A 205 13.64 3.95 0.70
C CYS A 205 14.75 4.85 0.13
N LEU A 206 14.55 6.17 0.13
CA LEU A 206 15.53 7.14 -0.35
C LEU A 206 16.81 7.11 0.48
N LEU A 207 16.71 7.00 1.81
CA LEU A 207 17.86 6.86 2.70
C LEU A 207 18.60 5.53 2.48
N GLN A 208 17.85 4.42 2.33
CA GLN A 208 18.40 3.10 2.07
C GLN A 208 19.16 3.03 0.73
N CYS A 209 18.61 3.64 -0.33
CA CYS A 209 19.30 3.78 -1.61
C CYS A 209 20.57 4.61 -1.50
N ALA A 210 20.57 5.71 -0.73
CA ALA A 210 21.75 6.53 -0.53
C ALA A 210 22.88 5.73 0.15
N ILE A 211 22.55 4.95 1.18
CA ILE A 211 23.50 4.07 1.87
C ILE A 211 24.11 3.06 0.88
N LEU A 212 23.29 2.42 0.04
CA LEU A 212 23.77 1.44 -0.93
C LEU A 212 24.72 2.06 -1.97
N VAL A 213 24.36 3.23 -2.50
CA VAL A 213 25.17 3.93 -3.50
C VAL A 213 26.49 4.41 -2.91
N ILE A 214 26.46 5.00 -1.71
CA ILE A 214 27.68 5.45 -1.02
C ILE A 214 28.61 4.27 -0.76
N ALA A 215 28.08 3.16 -0.24
CA ALA A 215 28.87 1.96 0.05
C ALA A 215 29.58 1.41 -1.19
N VAL A 216 28.88 1.29 -2.32
CA VAL A 216 29.47 0.83 -3.57
C VAL A 216 30.50 1.82 -4.09
N ASN A 217 30.19 3.13 -4.08
CA ASN A 217 31.09 4.16 -4.59
C ASN A 217 32.39 4.28 -3.78
N VAL A 218 32.37 3.99 -2.48
CA VAL A 218 33.57 3.97 -1.63
C VAL A 218 34.51 2.82 -2.00
N ILE A 219 33.96 1.65 -2.36
CA ILE A 219 34.75 0.46 -2.67
C ILE A 219 35.18 0.39 -4.13
N SER A 220 34.30 0.82 -5.04
CA SER A 220 34.54 0.87 -6.48
C SER A 220 33.86 2.12 -7.04
N PRO A 221 34.60 3.22 -7.21
CA PRO A 221 34.06 4.49 -7.68
C PRO A 221 33.40 4.34 -9.05
N PHE A 222 32.21 4.91 -9.21
CA PHE A 222 31.50 4.91 -10.48
C PHE A 222 32.27 5.72 -11.54
N PRO A 223 32.25 5.30 -12.82
CA PRO A 223 32.92 6.02 -13.88
C PRO A 223 32.11 7.26 -14.25
N ARG A 224 32.62 8.06 -15.18
CA ARG A 224 31.95 9.29 -15.62
C ARG A 224 30.57 8.97 -16.19
N THR A 225 29.56 9.68 -15.70
CA THR A 225 28.16 9.58 -16.14
C THR A 225 27.75 10.72 -17.06
N VAL A 226 26.55 10.62 -17.64
CA VAL A 226 26.15 11.47 -18.77
C VAL A 226 25.61 12.84 -18.34
N LEU A 227 24.75 12.87 -17.32
CA LEU A 227 23.94 14.04 -16.95
C LEU A 227 24.43 14.74 -15.68
N MET A 228 24.80 13.97 -14.67
CA MET A 228 25.04 14.44 -13.30
C MET A 228 26.34 13.83 -12.77
N PRO A 229 26.83 14.22 -11.57
CA PRO A 229 27.92 13.50 -10.93
C PRO A 229 27.59 12.01 -10.74
N PRO A 230 28.55 11.08 -10.94
CA PRO A 230 28.28 9.64 -10.98
C PRO A 230 27.45 9.06 -9.83
N PRO A 231 27.78 9.30 -8.55
CA PRO A 231 26.98 8.75 -7.45
C PRO A 231 25.56 9.31 -7.44
N LEU A 232 25.35 10.55 -7.89
CA LEU A 232 24.05 11.19 -7.87
C LEU A 232 23.14 10.66 -8.99
N GLU A 233 23.68 10.40 -10.19
CA GLU A 233 22.91 9.85 -11.31
C GLU A 233 22.45 8.40 -11.03
N ILE A 234 23.35 7.59 -10.46
CA ILE A 234 23.01 6.23 -10.00
C ILE A 234 22.00 6.29 -8.84
N TYR A 235 22.17 7.21 -7.90
CA TYR A 235 21.22 7.42 -6.82
C TYR A 235 19.81 7.72 -7.30
N VAL A 236 19.64 8.63 -8.27
CA VAL A 236 18.32 8.96 -8.84
C VAL A 236 17.69 7.73 -9.49
N SER A 237 18.44 7.00 -10.31
CA SER A 237 17.96 5.77 -10.96
C SER A 237 17.48 4.73 -9.92
N LEU A 238 18.28 4.54 -8.87
CA LEU A 238 18.00 3.57 -7.82
C LEU A 238 16.85 4.00 -6.91
N ALA A 239 16.75 5.30 -6.61
CA ALA A 239 15.67 5.90 -5.83
C ALA A 239 14.31 5.76 -6.54
N LEU A 240 14.25 6.06 -7.85
CA LEU A 240 13.03 5.84 -8.63
C LEU A 240 12.64 4.36 -8.65
N THR A 241 13.63 3.48 -8.79
CA THR A 241 13.42 2.03 -8.79
C THR A 241 12.87 1.53 -7.45
N SER A 242 13.40 2.00 -6.31
CA SER A 242 12.91 1.63 -4.99
C SER A 242 11.53 2.20 -4.70
N LEU A 243 11.20 3.38 -5.24
CA LEU A 243 9.84 3.95 -5.17
C LEU A 243 8.84 3.14 -6.01
N VAL A 244 9.24 2.57 -7.16
CA VAL A 244 8.39 1.61 -7.88
C VAL A 244 8.18 0.35 -7.04
N GLY A 245 9.23 -0.20 -6.43
CA GLY A 245 9.13 -1.34 -5.50
C GLY A 245 8.19 -1.04 -4.31
N LEU A 246 8.27 0.17 -3.76
CA LEU A 246 7.36 0.65 -2.74
C LEU A 246 5.90 0.66 -3.21
N MET A 247 5.62 1.17 -4.41
CA MET A 247 4.26 1.19 -4.93
C MET A 247 3.74 -0.22 -5.22
N ILE A 248 4.59 -1.12 -5.71
CA ILE A 248 4.27 -2.54 -5.88
C ILE A 248 3.92 -3.17 -4.52
N GLY A 249 4.72 -2.93 -3.48
CA GLY A 249 4.44 -3.44 -2.14
C GLY A 249 3.13 -2.89 -1.56
N LEU A 250 2.86 -1.58 -1.68
CA LEU A 250 1.57 -1.02 -1.28
C LEU A 250 0.40 -1.64 -2.05
N MET A 251 0.56 -1.88 -3.36
CA MET A 251 -0.46 -2.54 -4.17
C MET A 251 -0.74 -3.96 -3.66
N ILE A 252 0.30 -4.77 -3.40
CA ILE A 252 0.17 -6.10 -2.81
C ILE A 252 -0.55 -6.00 -1.46
N SER A 253 -0.14 -5.07 -0.60
CA SER A 253 -0.74 -4.88 0.73
C SER A 253 -2.23 -4.55 0.67
N SER A 254 -2.67 -3.83 -0.37
CA SER A 254 -4.08 -3.52 -0.58
C SER A 254 -4.90 -4.73 -1.08
N LEU A 255 -4.26 -5.65 -1.81
CA LEU A 255 -4.88 -6.83 -2.40
C LEU A 255 -5.01 -8.00 -1.42
N THR A 256 -4.07 -8.13 -0.48
CA THR A 256 -4.02 -9.28 0.42
C THR A 256 -4.98 -9.15 1.61
N ALA A 257 -5.36 -10.31 2.15
CA ALA A 257 -6.21 -10.42 3.32
C ALA A 257 -5.41 -10.37 4.63
N ASN A 258 -4.18 -10.89 4.63
CA ASN A 258 -3.30 -10.93 5.80
C ASN A 258 -1.83 -10.64 5.43
N SER A 259 -1.01 -10.41 6.46
CA SER A 259 0.41 -10.06 6.31
C SER A 259 1.25 -11.20 5.71
N ASP A 260 0.89 -12.45 6.01
CA ASP A 260 1.63 -13.62 5.54
C ASP A 260 1.46 -13.82 4.04
N GLN A 261 0.24 -13.65 3.52
CA GLN A 261 -0.03 -13.66 2.10
C GLN A 261 0.75 -12.57 1.36
N ALA A 262 0.88 -11.38 1.95
CA ALA A 262 1.69 -10.32 1.35
C ALA A 262 3.16 -10.75 1.22
N ASN A 263 3.73 -11.32 2.28
CA ASN A 263 5.11 -11.81 2.27
C ASN A 263 5.33 -12.94 1.26
N SER A 264 4.36 -13.84 1.08
CA SER A 264 4.47 -14.95 0.12
C SER A 264 4.43 -14.50 -1.34
N ILE A 265 3.81 -13.34 -1.64
CA ILE A 265 3.70 -12.81 -3.01
C ILE A 265 4.99 -12.09 -3.44
N ILE A 266 5.72 -11.47 -2.51
CA ILE A 266 6.93 -10.68 -2.83
C ILE A 266 7.96 -11.49 -3.65
N PRO A 267 8.38 -12.70 -3.24
CA PRO A 267 9.36 -13.47 -4.00
C PRO A 267 8.90 -13.78 -5.42
N VAL A 268 7.61 -14.07 -5.62
CA VAL A 268 7.04 -14.38 -6.94
C VAL A 268 7.19 -13.17 -7.87
N ILE A 269 6.84 -11.97 -7.40
CA ILE A 269 6.99 -10.74 -8.20
C ILE A 269 8.46 -10.44 -8.48
N LEU A 270 9.34 -10.64 -7.49
CA LEU A 270 10.77 -10.41 -7.66
C LEU A 270 11.41 -11.36 -8.68
N ILE A 271 10.96 -12.61 -8.76
CA ILE A 271 11.39 -13.55 -9.80
C ILE A 271 11.09 -12.96 -11.19
N PHE A 272 9.88 -12.43 -11.41
CA PHE A 272 9.57 -11.79 -12.70
C PHE A 272 10.42 -10.54 -12.97
N GLN A 273 10.67 -9.72 -11.95
CA GLN A 273 11.54 -8.55 -12.08
C GLN A 273 12.96 -8.95 -12.52
N ILE A 274 13.50 -10.04 -11.95
CA ILE A 274 14.81 -10.59 -12.30
C ILE A 274 14.81 -11.10 -13.75
N LEU A 275 13.85 -11.95 -14.10
CA LEU A 275 13.77 -12.61 -15.40
C LEU A 275 13.66 -11.61 -16.56
N PHE A 276 12.88 -10.55 -16.36
CA PHE A 276 12.61 -9.53 -17.38
C PHE A 276 13.48 -8.28 -17.27
N SER A 277 14.56 -8.33 -16.47
CA SER A 277 15.54 -7.24 -16.35
C SER A 277 16.29 -6.94 -17.66
N GLY A 278 16.41 -7.93 -18.55
CA GLY A 278 17.22 -7.85 -19.77
C GLY A 278 18.69 -8.20 -19.60
N VAL A 279 19.12 -8.56 -18.38
CA VAL A 279 20.50 -8.96 -18.07
C VAL A 279 20.69 -10.48 -18.21
N ILE A 280 19.75 -11.26 -17.66
CA ILE A 280 19.84 -12.73 -17.66
C ILE A 280 19.45 -13.31 -19.03
N PHE A 281 18.38 -12.77 -19.62
CA PHE A 281 17.86 -13.18 -20.91
C PHE A 281 17.86 -11.99 -21.85
N LYS A 282 18.39 -12.18 -23.06
CA LYS A 282 18.20 -11.22 -24.15
C LYS A 282 16.72 -11.22 -24.54
N LEU A 283 16.08 -10.07 -24.38
CA LEU A 283 14.67 -9.88 -24.70
C LEU A 283 14.55 -9.39 -26.14
N ALA A 284 13.81 -10.11 -26.97
CA ALA A 284 13.52 -9.72 -28.35
C ALA A 284 12.02 -9.85 -28.64
N GLY A 285 11.52 -9.01 -29.55
CA GLY A 285 10.12 -9.03 -29.99
C GLY A 285 9.14 -8.84 -28.82
N PHE A 286 8.24 -9.81 -28.61
CA PHE A 286 7.23 -9.74 -27.55
C PHE A 286 7.84 -9.65 -26.14
N GLY A 287 8.96 -10.32 -25.89
CA GLY A 287 9.65 -10.28 -24.60
C GLY A 287 10.13 -8.87 -24.26
N GLU A 288 10.50 -8.07 -25.26
CA GLU A 288 10.95 -6.69 -25.07
C GLU A 288 9.82 -5.78 -24.59
N VAL A 289 8.66 -5.88 -25.25
CA VAL A 289 7.45 -5.12 -24.90
C VAL A 289 6.96 -5.53 -23.51
N PHE A 290 6.89 -6.83 -23.25
CA PHE A 290 6.46 -7.34 -21.95
C PHE A 290 7.46 -6.99 -20.83
N GLY A 291 8.75 -7.01 -21.14
CA GLY A 291 9.81 -6.58 -20.24
C GLY A 291 9.66 -5.13 -19.79
N GLY A 292 9.06 -4.27 -20.61
CA GLY A 292 8.74 -2.89 -20.28
C GLY A 292 7.80 -2.70 -19.08
N LEU A 293 7.13 -3.76 -18.62
CA LEU A 293 6.30 -3.74 -17.41
C LEU A 293 7.10 -3.87 -16.11
N PHE A 294 8.39 -4.21 -16.19
CA PHE A 294 9.23 -4.52 -15.03
C PHE A 294 10.21 -3.39 -14.73
N ALA A 295 10.28 -2.99 -13.46
CA ALA A 295 11.05 -1.85 -13.00
C ALA A 295 12.56 -2.09 -13.17
N MET A 296 13.00 -3.34 -12.95
CA MET A 296 14.40 -3.72 -13.11
C MET A 296 14.91 -3.49 -14.54
N ARG A 297 14.07 -3.64 -15.57
CA ARG A 297 14.46 -3.35 -16.95
C ARG A 297 14.85 -1.88 -17.13
N TRP A 298 13.96 -0.97 -16.73
CA TRP A 298 14.21 0.47 -16.84
C TRP A 298 15.35 0.93 -15.93
N SER A 299 15.46 0.35 -14.74
CA SER A 299 16.58 0.58 -13.84
C SER A 299 17.92 0.21 -14.47
N MET A 300 18.00 -0.96 -15.11
CA MET A 300 19.21 -1.40 -15.82
C MET A 300 19.52 -0.51 -17.02
N ILE A 301 18.52 -0.18 -17.85
CA ILE A 301 18.70 0.74 -18.98
C ILE A 301 19.23 2.08 -18.49
N GLY A 302 18.67 2.64 -17.42
CA GLY A 302 19.10 3.90 -16.82
C GLY A 302 20.55 3.84 -16.33
N MET A 303 20.85 2.93 -15.41
CA MET A 303 22.20 2.85 -14.81
C MET A 303 23.27 2.37 -15.80
N GLY A 304 22.95 1.41 -16.67
CA GLY A 304 23.88 0.92 -17.69
C GLY A 304 24.21 1.98 -18.74
N SER A 305 23.20 2.77 -19.16
CA SER A 305 23.42 3.93 -20.04
C SER A 305 24.20 5.03 -19.33
N SER A 306 23.93 5.29 -18.05
CA SER A 306 24.67 6.26 -17.24
C SER A 306 26.15 5.92 -17.12
N VAL A 307 26.49 4.69 -16.77
CA VAL A 307 27.88 4.22 -16.59
C VAL A 307 28.60 4.03 -17.93
N GLY A 308 27.84 3.95 -19.03
CA GLY A 308 28.39 3.70 -20.36
C GLY A 308 28.84 2.26 -20.52
N LEU A 309 28.01 1.30 -20.07
CA LEU A 309 28.19 -0.11 -20.38
C LEU A 309 28.06 -0.30 -21.90
N THR A 310 29.15 -0.11 -22.64
CA THR A 310 29.18 -0.37 -24.07
C THR A 310 29.07 -1.88 -24.31
N ALA A 311 28.16 -2.28 -25.19
CA ALA A 311 27.84 -3.66 -25.57
C ALA A 311 28.97 -4.35 -26.36
N VAL A 312 30.22 -4.25 -25.93
CA VAL A 312 31.32 -5.00 -26.55
C VAL A 312 31.86 -6.03 -25.56
N PRO A 313 31.18 -7.18 -25.37
CA PRO A 313 31.90 -8.41 -25.08
C PRO A 313 32.84 -8.71 -26.25
N MET A 314 34.05 -9.22 -25.98
CA MET A 314 34.96 -9.69 -27.02
C MET A 314 34.26 -10.76 -27.88
N GLY A 315 33.89 -10.42 -29.13
CA GLY A 315 33.18 -11.29 -30.07
C GLY A 315 31.82 -10.79 -30.60
N TYR A 316 31.46 -9.51 -30.39
CA TYR A 316 30.16 -8.94 -30.76
C TYR A 316 30.05 -8.47 -32.23
N ASP A 317 28.89 -8.74 -32.84
CA ASP A 317 28.45 -8.19 -34.14
C ASP A 317 27.85 -6.78 -33.94
N PRO A 318 28.41 -5.72 -34.56
CA PRO A 318 27.94 -4.34 -34.47
C PRO A 318 26.47 -4.11 -34.86
N GLN A 319 25.80 -5.09 -35.49
CA GLN A 319 24.38 -5.00 -35.89
C GLN A 319 23.40 -5.62 -34.88
N ASP A 320 23.87 -6.26 -33.80
CA ASP A 320 23.00 -6.93 -32.84
C ASP A 320 22.37 -5.94 -31.84
N SER A 321 21.27 -5.28 -32.24
CA SER A 321 20.52 -4.28 -31.45
C SER A 321 19.87 -4.81 -30.17
N SER A 322 20.22 -6.00 -29.71
CA SER A 322 19.61 -6.69 -28.57
C SER A 322 20.18 -6.28 -27.20
N PHE A 323 21.19 -5.40 -27.15
CA PHE A 323 21.66 -4.75 -25.92
C PHE A 323 21.25 -3.26 -25.87
N PRO A 324 20.52 -2.81 -24.83
CA PRO A 324 19.83 -1.52 -24.85
C PRO A 324 20.63 -0.33 -24.30
N TYR A 325 21.89 -0.51 -23.93
CA TYR A 325 22.66 0.54 -23.27
C TYR A 325 23.27 1.50 -24.30
N VAL A 326 22.76 2.72 -24.33
CA VAL A 326 23.28 3.81 -25.15
C VAL A 326 23.70 4.91 -24.20
N HIS A 327 24.99 5.28 -24.22
CA HIS A 327 25.54 6.32 -23.35
C HIS A 327 25.07 7.72 -23.80
N ASP A 328 23.78 7.98 -23.63
CA ASP A 328 23.08 9.19 -24.05
C ASP A 328 22.06 9.61 -22.98
N ALA A 329 21.94 10.93 -22.78
CA ALA A 329 21.07 11.52 -21.77
C ALA A 329 19.61 11.19 -22.03
N ARG A 330 19.21 11.04 -23.31
CA ARG A 330 17.83 10.72 -23.69
C ARG A 330 17.42 9.33 -23.23
N HIS A 331 18.34 8.36 -23.27
CA HIS A 331 18.06 7.00 -22.81
C HIS A 331 17.90 6.94 -21.29
N VAL A 332 18.76 7.65 -20.55
CA VAL A 332 18.64 7.78 -19.08
C VAL A 332 17.34 8.47 -18.68
N LEU A 333 17.02 9.61 -19.30
CA LEU A 333 15.77 10.34 -19.03
C LEU A 333 14.53 9.53 -19.42
N GLY A 334 14.58 8.78 -20.52
CA GLY A 334 13.49 7.88 -20.93
C GLY A 334 13.24 6.78 -19.91
N ALA A 335 14.31 6.20 -19.36
CA ALA A 335 14.21 5.21 -18.29
C ALA A 335 13.62 5.80 -17.00
N TRP A 336 14.05 6.99 -16.58
CA TRP A 336 13.49 7.69 -15.42
C TRP A 336 12.02 8.04 -15.62
N PHE A 337 11.66 8.49 -16.81
CA PHE A 337 10.27 8.77 -17.17
C PHE A 337 9.40 7.50 -17.06
N ALA A 338 9.87 6.37 -17.59
CA ALA A 338 9.16 5.10 -17.48
C ALA A 338 8.97 4.68 -16.01
N LEU A 339 10.00 4.80 -15.17
CA LEU A 339 9.89 4.53 -13.73
C LEU A 339 8.87 5.46 -13.05
N LEU A 340 8.88 6.76 -13.36
CA LEU A 340 7.89 7.71 -12.84
C LEU A 340 6.46 7.35 -13.24
N VAL A 341 6.26 6.95 -14.50
CA VAL A 341 4.96 6.47 -14.99
C VAL A 341 4.52 5.23 -14.20
N MET A 342 5.42 4.28 -13.94
CA MET A 342 5.12 3.09 -13.13
C MET A 342 4.73 3.45 -11.68
N ILE A 343 5.41 4.42 -11.05
CA ILE A 343 5.05 4.92 -9.71
C ILE A 343 3.60 5.42 -9.70
N VAL A 344 3.21 6.20 -10.71
CA VAL A 344 1.84 6.74 -10.82
C VAL A 344 0.83 5.62 -11.07
N ILE A 345 1.12 4.69 -11.99
CA ILE A 345 0.22 3.56 -12.32
C ILE A 345 -0.02 2.68 -11.10
N PHE A 346 1.04 2.23 -10.42
CA PHE A 346 0.88 1.38 -9.24
C PHE A 346 0.23 2.14 -8.08
N GLY A 347 0.53 3.43 -7.88
CA GLY A 347 -0.19 4.26 -6.91
C GLY A 347 -1.68 4.36 -7.19
N ALA A 348 -2.07 4.54 -8.45
CA ALA A 348 -3.47 4.58 -8.88
C ALA A 348 -4.17 3.22 -8.70
N LEU A 349 -3.48 2.11 -8.99
CA LEU A 349 -3.98 0.76 -8.76
C LEU A 349 -4.21 0.49 -7.26
N THR A 350 -3.28 0.89 -6.39
CA THR A 350 -3.45 0.79 -4.94
C THR A 350 -4.68 1.56 -4.46
N ALA A 351 -4.86 2.81 -4.95
CA ALA A 351 -6.04 3.60 -4.64
C ALA A 351 -7.35 2.95 -5.14
N PHE A 352 -7.32 2.35 -6.33
CA PHE A 352 -8.43 1.61 -6.90
C PHE A 352 -8.80 0.38 -6.06
N PHE A 353 -7.82 -0.43 -5.65
CA PHE A 353 -8.07 -1.61 -4.83
C PHE A 353 -8.58 -1.27 -3.43
N LEU A 354 -8.05 -0.21 -2.80
CA LEU A 354 -8.60 0.31 -1.54
C LEU A 354 -10.05 0.76 -1.70
N LYS A 355 -10.37 1.51 -2.75
CA LYS A 355 -11.75 1.95 -3.03
C LYS A 355 -12.69 0.77 -3.28
N ARG A 356 -12.20 -0.30 -3.92
CA ARG A 356 -12.96 -1.53 -4.11
C ARG A 356 -13.21 -2.26 -2.79
N LYS A 357 -12.22 -2.30 -1.91
CA LYS A 357 -12.29 -2.89 -0.57
C LYS A 357 -13.30 -2.15 0.32
N ASP A 358 -13.30 -0.80 0.27
CA ASP A 358 -14.31 0.04 0.94
C ASP A 358 -15.75 -0.35 0.54
N ARG A 359 -15.99 -0.58 -0.76
CA ARG A 359 -17.34 -0.89 -1.28
C ARG A 359 -17.85 -2.28 -0.92
N LEU A 360 -16.94 -3.24 -0.76
CA LEU A 360 -17.32 -4.64 -0.54
C LEU A 360 -17.55 -4.98 0.93
N GLY A 361 -17.24 -4.06 1.87
CA GLY A 361 -17.31 -4.33 3.31
C GLY A 361 -16.40 -5.48 3.79
N ARG A 362 -15.52 -5.99 2.90
CA ARG A 362 -14.67 -7.16 3.11
C ARG A 362 -13.29 -6.79 3.56
#